data_AF-A0A8T4N2D6-F1
#
_entry.id   AF-A0A8T4N2D6-F1
#
_cell.length_a   1.000
_cell.length_b   1.000
_cell.length_c   1.000
_cell.angle_alpha   90.00
_cell.angle_beta   90.00
_cell.angle_gamma   90.00
#
_symmetry.space_group_name_H-M   'P 1'
#
loop_
_entity.id
_entity.type
_entity.pdbx_description
1 polymer ?
#
loop_
_entity_poly.entity_id
_entity_poly.type
_entity_poly.pdbx_seq_one_letter_code
_entity_poly.pdbx_strand_id
1 'polypeptide(L)'
;MKFLRRNAKRFAKFGKGKGKKAKWRNPTGRHNKIREGKKGYPASVKIGYKKTKVPNEKKIIIMNPENLEKTGKKEKAIVGNVGKKKRIEIVKKAQDLKIELANLNSKSFLKKLYKEKKLKEDKK
;
A
#
# COMPACT_ATOMS: atom_id res chain seq x y z
N MET A 1 -12.47 -1.38 12.67
CA MET A 1 -11.82 -1.95 13.87
C MET A 1 -10.31 -1.78 13.76
N LYS A 2 -9.63 -1.27 14.80
CA LYS A 2 -8.17 -1.09 14.80
C LYS A 2 -7.55 -1.99 15.87
N PHE A 3 -6.69 -2.92 15.47
CA PHE A 3 -5.96 -3.79 16.39
C PHE A 3 -4.64 -3.12 16.79
N LEU A 4 -4.63 -2.47 17.95
CA LEU A 4 -3.46 -1.83 18.51
C LEU A 4 -3.12 -2.44 19.87
N ARG A 5 -1.83 -2.44 20.24
CA ARG A 5 -1.41 -2.78 21.61
C ARG A 5 -2.12 -1.88 22.62
N ARG A 6 -2.47 -2.42 23.80
CA ARG A 6 -3.18 -1.71 24.90
C ARG A 6 -2.73 -0.27 25.12
N ASN A 7 -1.45 -0.07 25.41
CA ASN A 7 -0.91 1.24 25.77
C ASN A 7 -0.36 2.02 24.56
N ALA A 8 -0.67 1.60 23.33
CA ALA A 8 -0.12 2.22 22.11
C ALA A 8 -0.44 3.71 22.03
N LYS A 9 -1.64 4.12 22.48
CA LYS A 9 -2.06 5.53 22.51
C LYS A 9 -1.42 6.33 23.66
N ARG A 10 -1.09 5.67 24.78
CA ARG A 10 -0.59 6.32 26.00
C ARG A 10 0.88 6.72 25.89
N PHE A 11 1.72 5.88 25.30
CA PHE A 11 3.17 6.12 25.30
C PHE A 11 3.73 6.54 23.95
N ALA A 12 4.61 7.55 23.95
CA ALA A 12 5.34 8.02 22.78
C ALA A 12 6.24 6.94 22.16
N LYS A 13 6.84 6.06 22.98
CA LYS A 13 7.63 4.90 22.50
C LYS A 13 6.84 3.96 21.60
N PHE A 14 5.51 3.96 21.68
CA PHE A 14 4.62 3.18 20.82
C PHE A 14 3.98 4.01 19.70
N GLY A 15 4.47 5.23 19.47
CA GLY A 15 4.01 6.12 18.41
C GLY A 15 2.67 6.80 18.70
N LYS A 16 2.18 6.79 19.95
CA LYS A 16 0.85 7.31 20.33
C LYS A 16 -0.28 6.78 19.43
N GLY A 17 -0.17 5.52 18.99
CA GLY A 17 -1.13 4.89 18.08
C GLY A 17 -1.01 5.31 16.61
N LYS A 18 0.09 5.96 16.22
CA LYS A 18 0.39 6.38 14.84
C LYS A 18 1.71 5.79 14.31
N GLY A 19 1.80 5.73 12.98
CA GLY A 19 3.00 5.36 12.24
C GLY A 19 3.44 3.90 12.43
N LYS A 20 4.70 3.62 12.07
CA LYS A 20 5.27 2.26 12.06
C LYS A 20 5.35 1.61 13.44
N LYS A 21 5.29 2.39 14.53
CA LYS A 21 5.38 1.90 15.93
C LYS A 21 4.02 1.44 16.50
N ALA A 22 2.91 1.81 15.86
CA ALA A 22 1.56 1.44 16.26
C ALA A 22 1.22 0.01 15.82
N LYS A 23 1.86 -0.97 16.48
CA LYS A 23 1.71 -2.41 16.17
C LYS A 23 0.79 -3.11 17.17
N TRP A 24 0.16 -4.19 16.72
CA TRP A 24 -0.51 -5.16 17.60
C TRP A 24 0.53 -5.99 18.37
N ARG A 25 0.22 -6.33 19.63
CA ARG A 25 0.95 -7.31 20.44
C ARG A 25 -0.05 -8.06 21.31
N ASN A 26 0.12 -9.37 21.43
CA ASN A 26 -0.77 -10.21 22.22
C ASN A 26 -0.77 -9.75 23.70
N PRO A 27 -1.93 -9.46 24.31
CA PRO A 27 -2.01 -9.10 25.73
C PRO A 27 -1.78 -10.33 26.63
N THR A 28 -0.61 -10.42 27.27
CA THR A 28 -0.23 -11.57 28.10
C THR A 28 -0.48 -11.40 29.61
N GLY A 29 -0.46 -10.17 30.13
CA GLY A 29 -0.52 -9.94 31.59
C GLY A 29 -1.77 -10.52 32.27
N ARG A 30 -1.59 -11.07 33.49
CA ARG A 30 -2.66 -11.67 34.30
C ARG A 30 -3.87 -10.75 34.46
N HIS A 31 -3.65 -9.50 34.87
CA HIS A 31 -4.71 -8.50 35.07
C HIS A 31 -5.07 -7.70 33.80
N ASN A 32 -4.71 -8.21 32.62
CA ASN A 32 -4.94 -7.46 31.39
C ASN A 32 -6.39 -7.57 30.92
N LYS A 33 -7.13 -6.46 30.99
CA LYS A 33 -8.56 -6.43 30.64
C LYS A 33 -8.86 -6.65 29.15
N ILE A 34 -7.88 -6.43 28.25
CA ILE A 34 -7.97 -6.85 26.85
C ILE A 34 -7.86 -8.37 26.73
N ARG A 35 -7.03 -9.03 27.55
CA ARG A 35 -6.89 -10.50 27.59
C ARG A 35 -8.18 -11.14 28.12
N GLU A 36 -8.75 -10.55 29.17
CA GLU A 36 -10.04 -10.97 29.76
C GLU A 36 -11.24 -10.64 28.84
N GLY A 37 -11.08 -9.81 27.81
CA GLY A 37 -12.15 -9.44 26.90
C GLY A 37 -13.23 -8.54 27.51
N LYS A 38 -12.90 -7.76 28.55
CA LYS A 38 -13.87 -6.86 29.20
C LYS A 38 -14.37 -5.77 28.26
N LYS A 39 -15.68 -5.48 28.33
CA LYS A 39 -16.32 -4.35 27.63
C LYS A 39 -15.63 -3.03 27.97
N GLY A 40 -15.54 -2.12 26.99
CA GLY A 40 -14.84 -0.83 27.12
C GLY A 40 -13.34 -0.89 26.78
N TYR A 41 -12.74 -2.08 26.70
CA TYR A 41 -11.39 -2.27 26.17
C TYR A 41 -11.43 -2.71 24.69
N PRO A 42 -10.37 -2.40 23.90
CA PRO A 42 -10.28 -2.88 22.52
C PRO A 42 -10.34 -4.40 22.45
N ALA A 43 -10.95 -4.93 21.38
CA ALA A 43 -10.98 -6.38 21.18
C ALA A 43 -9.59 -6.96 20.90
N SER A 44 -9.37 -8.19 21.37
CA SER A 44 -8.25 -9.00 20.95
C SER A 44 -8.44 -9.53 19.53
N VAL A 45 -7.34 -9.76 18.81
CA VAL A 45 -7.38 -10.39 17.49
C VAL A 45 -7.93 -11.82 17.62
N LYS A 46 -8.94 -12.14 16.82
CA LYS A 46 -9.60 -13.46 16.72
C LYS A 46 -9.88 -13.76 15.24
N ILE A 47 -9.96 -15.05 14.90
CA ILE A 47 -10.22 -15.52 13.52
C ILE A 47 -11.55 -14.98 12.98
N GLY A 48 -12.58 -14.86 13.84
CA GLY A 48 -13.88 -14.33 13.46
C GLY A 48 -13.90 -12.88 12.96
N TYR A 49 -12.82 -12.11 13.15
CA TYR A 49 -12.70 -10.77 12.58
C TYR A 49 -12.14 -10.74 11.14
N LYS A 50 -11.86 -11.91 10.56
CA LYS A 50 -11.41 -12.02 9.17
C LYS A 50 -12.53 -11.50 8.25
N LYS A 51 -12.20 -10.54 7.39
CA LYS A 51 -13.11 -10.05 6.37
C LYS A 51 -13.32 -11.13 5.30
N THR A 52 -14.56 -11.24 4.79
CA THR A 52 -14.87 -12.09 3.64
C THR A 52 -13.95 -11.74 2.47
N LYS A 53 -13.48 -12.77 1.77
CA LYS A 53 -12.65 -12.61 0.58
C LYS A 53 -13.54 -12.10 -0.55
N VAL A 54 -13.79 -10.79 -0.56
CA VAL A 54 -14.38 -10.10 -1.71
C VAL A 54 -13.53 -10.46 -2.94
N PRO A 55 -14.09 -10.71 -4.13
CA PRO A 55 -13.35 -10.92 -5.37
C PRO A 55 -12.60 -9.63 -5.73
N ASN A 56 -11.53 -9.39 -4.98
CA ASN A 56 -10.65 -8.26 -5.14
C ASN A 56 -9.82 -8.56 -6.38
N GLU A 57 -9.89 -7.67 -7.36
CA GLU A 57 -9.00 -7.64 -8.52
C GLU A 57 -7.60 -8.00 -8.03
N LYS A 58 -7.04 -9.12 -8.51
CA LYS A 58 -5.71 -9.55 -8.09
C LYS A 58 -4.75 -8.41 -8.44
N LYS A 59 -4.15 -7.80 -7.41
CA LYS A 59 -3.19 -6.72 -7.61
C LYS A 59 -1.81 -7.31 -7.68
N ILE A 60 -1.18 -7.22 -8.85
CA ILE A 60 0.17 -7.75 -9.06
C ILE A 60 1.17 -6.62 -8.85
N ILE A 61 2.21 -6.90 -8.06
CA ILE A 61 3.31 -5.96 -7.84
C ILE A 61 4.32 -6.13 -8.97
N ILE A 62 4.58 -5.05 -9.71
CA ILE A 62 5.43 -5.01 -10.89
C ILE A 62 6.69 -4.22 -10.57
N MET A 63 7.84 -4.85 -10.78
CA MET A 63 9.17 -4.24 -10.63
C MET A 63 9.88 -4.03 -11.98
N ASN A 64 9.52 -4.82 -12.99
CA ASN A 64 10.11 -4.79 -14.32
C ASN A 64 9.03 -4.63 -15.40
N PRO A 65 9.36 -4.02 -16.54
CA PRO A 65 8.44 -3.88 -17.67
C PRO A 65 7.98 -5.23 -18.24
N GLU A 66 8.81 -6.27 -18.22
CA GLU A 66 8.45 -7.63 -18.67
C GLU A 66 7.35 -8.28 -17.83
N ASN A 67 7.24 -7.92 -16.54
CA ASN A 67 6.20 -8.45 -15.68
C ASN A 67 4.79 -7.98 -16.08
N LEU A 68 4.68 -6.90 -16.88
CA LEU A 68 3.41 -6.45 -17.44
C LEU A 68 2.87 -7.40 -18.50
N GLU A 69 3.74 -8.06 -19.28
CA GLU A 69 3.34 -8.97 -20.35
C GLU A 69 2.74 -10.27 -19.79
N LYS A 70 3.16 -10.67 -18.59
CA LYS A 70 2.63 -11.82 -17.86
C LYS A 70 1.31 -11.52 -17.12
N THR A 71 0.88 -10.26 -17.09
CA THR A 71 -0.31 -9.81 -16.35
C THR A 71 -1.54 -9.81 -17.26
N GLY A 72 -2.65 -10.41 -16.80
CA GLY A 72 -3.90 -10.43 -17.57
C GLY A 72 -4.58 -9.06 -17.61
N LYS A 73 -5.33 -8.76 -18.68
CA LYS A 73 -6.06 -7.48 -18.87
C LYS A 73 -7.05 -7.10 -17.73
N LYS A 74 -7.48 -8.08 -16.93
CA LYS A 74 -8.42 -7.90 -15.81
C LYS A 74 -7.74 -7.57 -14.47
N GLU A 75 -6.41 -7.60 -14.41
CA GLU A 75 -5.65 -7.43 -13.18
C GLU A 75 -5.10 -6.01 -13.07
N LYS A 76 -5.21 -5.40 -11.89
CA LYS A 76 -4.64 -4.07 -11.63
C LYS A 76 -3.17 -4.20 -11.27
N ALA A 77 -2.33 -3.50 -12.00
CA ALA A 77 -0.89 -3.49 -11.76
C ALA A 77 -0.51 -2.44 -10.71
N ILE A 78 0.31 -2.83 -9.74
CA ILE A 78 0.91 -1.94 -8.74
C ILE A 78 2.39 -1.78 -9.10
N VAL A 79 2.80 -0.58 -9.47
CA VAL A 79 4.23 -0.28 -9.65
C VAL A 79 4.91 -0.26 -8.29
N GLY A 80 5.92 -1.11 -8.13
CA GLY A 80 6.75 -1.20 -6.94
C GLY A 80 7.75 -0.05 -6.80
N ASN A 81 8.78 -0.24 -5.97
CA ASN A 81 9.83 0.76 -5.80
C ASN A 81 10.82 0.67 -6.97
N VAL A 82 10.60 1.48 -8.01
CA VAL A 82 11.43 1.49 -9.23
C VAL A 82 11.91 2.89 -9.57
N GLY A 83 13.12 2.98 -10.10
CA GLY A 83 13.74 4.25 -10.49
C GLY A 83 13.01 4.95 -11.64
N LYS A 84 13.25 6.26 -11.83
CA LYS A 84 12.55 7.08 -12.83
C LYS A 84 12.61 6.48 -14.24
N LYS A 85 13.77 5.99 -14.68
CA LYS A 85 13.96 5.39 -16.02
C LYS A 85 13.00 4.20 -16.24
N LYS A 86 13.03 3.21 -15.35
CA LYS A 86 12.14 2.04 -15.41
C LYS A 86 10.67 2.41 -15.28
N ARG A 87 10.32 3.44 -14.49
CA ARG A 87 8.94 3.93 -14.40
C ARG A 87 8.40 4.41 -15.74
N ILE A 88 9.21 5.09 -16.55
CA ILE A 88 8.80 5.56 -17.87
C ILE A 88 8.52 4.37 -18.79
N GLU A 89 9.40 3.38 -18.81
CA GLU A 89 9.25 2.16 -19.61
C GLU A 89 7.98 1.39 -19.21
N ILE A 90 7.74 1.22 -17.91
CA ILE A 90 6.55 0.58 -17.35
C ILE A 90 5.28 1.33 -17.75
N VAL A 91 5.27 2.67 -17.67
CA VAL A 91 4.09 3.47 -18.03
C VAL A 91 3.78 3.38 -19.53
N LYS A 92 4.81 3.42 -20.38
CA LYS A 92 4.64 3.25 -21.83
C LYS A 92 4.06 1.88 -22.16
N LYS A 93 4.71 0.80 -21.69
CA LYS A 93 4.21 -0.57 -21.90
C LYS A 93 2.81 -0.79 -21.33
N ALA A 94 2.49 -0.20 -20.18
CA ALA A 94 1.15 -0.29 -19.59
C ALA A 94 0.09 0.41 -20.45
N GLN A 95 0.42 1.51 -21.11
CA GLN A 95 -0.47 2.20 -22.04
C GLN A 95 -0.69 1.37 -23.32
N ASP A 96 0.37 0.75 -23.84
CA ASP A 96 0.30 -0.11 -25.03
C ASP A 96 -0.56 -1.35 -24.77
N LEU A 97 -0.36 -1.99 -23.61
CA LEU A 97 -1.12 -3.17 -23.18
C LEU A 97 -2.50 -2.85 -22.59
N LYS A 98 -2.85 -1.56 -22.45
CA LYS A 98 -4.07 -1.05 -21.81
C LYS A 98 -4.32 -1.62 -20.40
N ILE A 99 -3.25 -1.78 -19.62
CA ILE A 99 -3.32 -2.27 -18.23
C ILE A 99 -3.45 -1.07 -17.29
N GLU A 100 -4.41 -1.15 -16.34
CA GLU A 100 -4.59 -0.12 -15.34
C GLU A 100 -3.54 -0.20 -14.22
N LEU A 101 -2.82 0.91 -14.01
CA LEU A 101 -1.89 1.07 -12.89
C LEU A 101 -2.62 1.65 -11.67
N ALA A 102 -2.69 0.90 -10.56
CA ALA A 102 -3.43 1.31 -9.36
C ALA A 102 -2.76 2.47 -8.59
N ASN A 103 -1.43 2.58 -8.67
CA ASN A 103 -0.67 3.59 -7.92
C ASN A 103 -0.35 4.85 -8.73
N LEU A 104 -0.51 4.81 -10.06
CA LEU A 104 -0.02 5.85 -10.96
C LEU A 104 -1.00 6.11 -12.08
N ASN A 105 -1.27 7.40 -12.32
CA ASN A 105 -1.98 7.81 -13.51
C ASN A 105 -0.97 8.01 -14.67
N SER A 106 -1.03 7.14 -15.67
CA SER A 106 -0.12 7.13 -16.82
C SER A 106 -0.11 8.45 -17.58
N LYS A 107 -1.29 9.06 -17.81
CA LYS A 107 -1.43 10.29 -18.61
C LYS A 107 -0.79 11.49 -17.92
N SER A 108 -1.07 11.68 -16.63
CA SER A 108 -0.52 12.81 -15.87
C SER A 108 1.00 12.68 -15.70
N PHE A 109 1.50 11.44 -15.56
CA PHE A 109 2.93 11.17 -15.46
C PHE A 109 3.68 11.56 -16.74
N LEU A 110 3.18 11.15 -17.91
CA LEU A 110 3.79 11.51 -19.19
C LEU A 110 3.75 13.02 -19.44
N LYS A 111 2.61 13.69 -19.17
CA LYS A 111 2.48 15.15 -19.32
C LYS A 111 3.53 15.91 -18.49
N LYS A 112 3.75 15.48 -17.24
CA LYS A 112 4.77 16.08 -16.38
C LYS A 112 6.18 15.90 -16.96
N LEU A 113 6.44 14.74 -17.56
CA LEU A 113 7.73 14.41 -18.15
C LEU A 113 8.04 15.25 -19.39
N TYR A 114 7.05 15.46 -20.27
CA TYR A 114 7.18 16.35 -21.42
C TYR A 114 7.44 17.80 -20.98
N LYS A 115 6.74 18.26 -19.93
CA LYS A 115 6.97 19.60 -19.35
C LYS A 115 8.39 19.76 -18.79
N GLU A 116 8.89 18.76 -18.05
CA GLU A 116 10.26 18.77 -17.52
C GLU A 116 11.33 18.76 -18.62
N LYS A 117 11.09 18.09 -19.76
CA LYS A 117 12.00 18.12 -20.91
C LYS A 117 12.05 19.50 -21.57
N LYS A 118 10.90 20.08 -21.86
CA LYS A 118 10.79 21.41 -22.50
C LYS A 118 11.51 22.49 -21.69
N LEU A 119 11.30 22.51 -20.37
CA LEU A 119 11.97 23.43 -19.44
C LEU A 119 13.51 23.28 -19.39
N LYS A 120 14.07 22.14 -19.82
CA LYS A 120 15.52 21.92 -19.88
C LYS A 120 16.10 22.35 -21.23
N GLU A 121 15.34 22.20 -22.31
CA GLU A 121 15.71 22.69 -23.64
C GLU A 121 15.67 24.22 -23.67
N ASP A 122 14.65 24.84 -23.08
CA ASP A 122 14.54 26.32 -23.00
C ASP A 122 15.62 26.99 -22.13
N LYS A 123 16.37 26.22 -21.33
CA LYS A 123 17.44 26.71 -20.43
C LYS A 123 18.85 26.50 -20.99
N LYS A 124 18.96 25.79 -22.12
CA LYS A 124 20.23 25.44 -22.75
C LYS A 124 20.43 26.31 -23.98
#